data_AF-A0A3D4IP92-F1
#
_entry.id   AF-A0A3D4IP92-F1
#
_cell.length_a   1.000
_cell.length_b   1.000
_cell.length_c   1.000
_cell.angle_alpha   90.00
_cell.angle_beta   90.00
_cell.angle_gamma   90.00
#
_symmetry.space_group_name_H-M   'P 1'
#
loop_
_entity.id
_entity.type
_entity.pdbx_description
1 polymer ?
#
loop_
_entity_poly.entity_id
_entity_poly.type
_entity_poly.pdbx_seq_one_letter_code
_entity_poly.pdbx_strand_id
1 'polypeptide(L)'
;MSHGNFDSAYLKVGRTTCFMVFGLGIFYAIVTTLGLLSLKSPLDTIGDPYFTIMEILSILISLLMAISMVAVHYYTSPVDRFFSLIALIFMFIAAGITSSVHFIILSLRQYLALEQLQNVSFFFSFQWPSVVYALDILAWDLFFGLSMLFVAPVFKKERFGKNLKVLLILCGILSLIGLIGVPLQNMQIRNIGIIGYAVVGPVAFLFIGKILGSTRQVQV
;
A
#
# COMPACT_ATOMS: atom_id res chain seq x y z
N MET A 1 -20.76 -3.86 31.04
CA MET A 1 -19.51 -3.09 31.04
C MET A 1 -19.18 -2.67 29.60
N SER A 2 -18.99 -1.37 29.38
CA SER A 2 -18.52 -0.58 28.22
C SER A 2 -18.35 -1.15 26.78
N HIS A 3 -19.21 -2.02 26.26
CA HIS A 3 -19.11 -2.44 24.85
C HIS A 3 -19.33 -1.29 23.83
N GLY A 4 -20.16 -0.29 24.14
CA GLY A 4 -20.46 0.80 23.19
C GLY A 4 -19.32 1.77 22.88
N ASN A 5 -18.27 1.84 23.72
CA ASN A 5 -17.19 2.81 23.52
C ASN A 5 -16.06 2.28 22.61
N PHE A 6 -15.76 0.98 22.73
CA PHE A 6 -14.76 0.28 21.91
C PHE A 6 -15.19 0.20 20.45
N ASP A 7 -16.47 -0.07 20.19
CA ASP A 7 -16.99 -0.16 18.83
C ASP A 7 -16.86 1.16 18.07
N SER A 8 -16.98 2.28 18.78
CA SER A 8 -16.81 3.61 18.18
C SER A 8 -15.34 3.96 17.91
N ALA A 9 -14.39 3.37 18.63
CA ALA A 9 -12.99 3.75 18.58
C ALA A 9 -12.30 3.20 17.32
N TYR A 10 -12.44 1.89 17.04
CA TYR A 10 -11.81 1.30 15.85
C TYR A 10 -12.42 1.86 14.55
N LEU A 11 -13.72 2.17 14.52
CA LEU A 11 -14.36 2.80 13.36
C LEU A 11 -13.79 4.20 13.08
N LYS A 12 -13.61 5.02 14.13
CA LYS A 12 -13.02 6.37 14.00
C LYS A 12 -11.56 6.29 13.56
N VAL A 13 -10.76 5.42 14.18
CA VAL A 13 -9.36 5.22 13.82
C VAL A 13 -9.27 4.74 12.38
N GLY A 14 -9.99 3.67 12.03
CA GLY A 14 -10.00 3.10 10.67
C GLY A 14 -10.43 4.09 9.60
N ARG A 15 -11.48 4.89 9.86
CA ARG A 15 -11.88 5.97 8.95
C ARG A 15 -10.77 6.99 8.76
N THR A 16 -10.14 7.42 9.85
CA THR A 16 -9.09 8.44 9.83
C THR A 16 -7.87 7.93 9.06
N THR A 17 -7.40 6.72 9.35
CA THR A 17 -6.26 6.13 8.66
C THR A 17 -6.55 5.89 7.18
N CYS A 18 -7.76 5.46 6.81
CA CYS A 18 -8.16 5.33 5.41
C CYS A 18 -8.09 6.66 4.63
N PHE A 19 -8.55 7.76 5.24
CA PHE A 19 -8.46 9.07 4.62
C PHE A 19 -7.02 9.60 4.57
N MET A 20 -6.22 9.32 5.60
CA MET A 20 -4.79 9.63 5.57
C MET A 20 -4.07 8.86 4.47
N VAL A 21 -4.34 7.56 4.30
CA VAL A 21 -3.78 6.75 3.19
C VAL A 21 -4.12 7.38 1.84
N PHE A 22 -5.38 7.79 1.62
CA PHE A 22 -5.77 8.46 0.38
C PHE A 22 -5.03 9.79 0.17
N GLY A 23 -5.04 10.67 1.19
CA GLY A 23 -4.39 11.98 1.10
C GLY A 23 -2.88 11.89 0.92
N LEU A 24 -2.21 11.01 1.68
CA LEU A 24 -0.77 10.76 1.57
C LEU A 24 -0.43 10.06 0.25
N GLY A 25 -1.30 9.21 -0.28
CA GLY A 25 -1.13 8.62 -1.62
C GLY A 25 -1.13 9.68 -2.72
N ILE A 26 -2.05 10.65 -2.65
CA ILE A 26 -2.02 11.82 -3.56
C ILE A 26 -0.73 12.61 -3.39
N PHE A 27 -0.32 12.86 -2.14
CA PHE A 27 0.91 13.60 -1.88
C PHE A 27 2.14 12.87 -2.41
N TYR A 28 2.23 11.55 -2.22
CA TYR A 28 3.27 10.70 -2.77
C TYR A 28 3.31 10.79 -4.31
N ALA A 29 2.16 10.73 -4.98
CA ALA A 29 2.09 10.85 -6.44
C ALA A 29 2.59 12.22 -6.93
N ILE A 30 2.26 13.30 -6.22
CA ILE A 30 2.76 14.65 -6.51
C ILE A 30 4.27 14.70 -6.35
N VAL A 31 4.82 14.23 -5.22
CA VAL A 31 6.27 14.22 -4.96
C VAL A 31 7.00 13.40 -6.01
N THR A 32 6.46 12.22 -6.36
CA THR A 32 7.03 11.35 -7.41
C THR A 32 7.06 12.06 -8.76
N THR A 33 5.97 12.75 -9.13
CA THR A 33 5.88 13.49 -10.40
C THR A 33 6.87 14.64 -10.42
N LEU A 34 7.00 15.42 -9.34
CA LEU A 34 8.00 16.48 -9.22
C LEU A 34 9.42 15.92 -9.29
N GLY A 35 9.68 14.77 -8.65
CA GLY A 35 10.94 14.06 -8.74
C GLY A 35 11.28 13.65 -10.17
N LEU A 36 10.34 13.05 -10.90
CA LEU A 36 10.50 12.69 -12.31
C LEU A 36 10.73 13.91 -13.22
N LEU A 37 10.02 15.02 -12.98
CA LEU A 37 10.19 16.26 -13.73
C LEU A 37 11.54 16.94 -13.44
N SER A 38 12.20 16.61 -12.33
CA SER A 38 13.52 17.15 -11.98
C SER A 38 14.69 16.43 -12.66
N LEU A 39 14.43 15.30 -13.34
CA LEU A 39 15.46 14.50 -13.99
C LEU A 39 16.06 15.22 -15.21
N LYS A 40 17.38 15.09 -15.39
CA LYS A 40 18.08 15.62 -16.58
C LYS A 40 18.03 14.64 -17.75
N SER A 41 17.99 13.34 -17.45
CA SER A 41 17.86 12.25 -18.40
C SER A 41 16.79 11.26 -17.94
N PRO A 42 16.04 10.61 -18.87
CA PRO A 42 15.13 9.53 -18.53
C PRO A 42 15.79 8.30 -17.88
N LEU A 43 17.11 8.19 -17.96
CA LEU A 43 17.89 7.12 -17.34
C LEU A 43 18.32 7.44 -15.90
N ASP A 44 18.16 8.69 -15.46
CA ASP A 44 18.53 9.11 -14.12
C ASP A 44 17.51 8.62 -13.08
N THR A 45 17.96 8.38 -11.85
CA THR A 45 17.08 8.09 -10.73
C THR A 45 16.63 9.37 -10.02
N ILE A 46 15.46 9.32 -9.38
CA ILE A 46 14.98 10.44 -8.55
C ILE A 46 15.97 10.65 -7.40
N GLY A 47 16.53 11.86 -7.33
CA GLY A 47 17.44 12.28 -6.28
C GLY A 47 16.74 13.02 -5.13
N ASP A 48 17.54 13.65 -4.28
CA ASP A 48 17.03 14.50 -3.20
C ASP A 48 16.48 15.84 -3.69
N PRO A 49 15.51 16.43 -2.95
CA PRO A 49 14.92 15.93 -1.69
C PRO A 49 13.76 14.93 -1.92
N TYR A 50 13.31 14.77 -3.16
CA TYR A 50 12.11 13.99 -3.50
C TYR A 50 12.20 12.53 -3.07
N PHE A 51 13.35 11.89 -3.31
CA PHE A 51 13.59 10.51 -2.90
C PHE A 51 13.39 10.30 -1.41
N THR A 52 14.05 11.12 -0.57
CA THR A 52 13.92 11.03 0.90
C THR A 52 12.47 11.20 1.36
N ILE A 53 11.71 12.12 0.74
CA ILE A 53 10.29 12.31 1.06
C ILE A 53 9.48 11.08 0.66
N MET A 54 9.72 10.50 -0.52
CA MET A 54 9.04 9.29 -0.99
C MET A 54 9.26 8.12 -0.03
N GLU A 55 10.49 7.87 0.42
CA GLU A 55 10.80 6.77 1.35
C GLU A 55 10.01 6.90 2.67
N ILE A 56 9.97 8.12 3.25
CA ILE A 56 9.21 8.38 4.50
C ILE A 56 7.71 8.17 4.28
N LEU A 57 7.19 8.66 3.15
CA LEU A 57 5.79 8.49 2.80
C LEU A 57 5.42 7.02 2.59
N SER A 58 6.26 6.22 1.92
CA SER A 58 6.03 4.78 1.73
C SER A 58 5.90 4.03 3.05
N ILE A 59 6.79 4.31 4.01
CA ILE A 59 6.72 3.73 5.36
C ILE A 59 5.39 4.12 6.01
N LEU A 60 5.08 5.42 6.06
CA LEU A 60 3.90 5.93 6.74
C LEU A 60 2.59 5.38 6.11
N ILE A 61 2.50 5.40 4.79
CA ILE A 61 1.33 4.90 4.05
C ILE A 61 1.12 3.41 4.33
N SER A 62 2.17 2.58 4.25
CA SER A 62 2.03 1.13 4.44
C SER A 62 1.59 0.77 5.87
N LEU A 63 2.11 1.45 6.89
CA LEU A 63 1.68 1.26 8.28
C LEU A 63 0.23 1.70 8.50
N LEU A 64 -0.19 2.82 7.91
CA LEU A 64 -1.57 3.29 7.98
C LEU A 64 -2.54 2.36 7.23
N MET A 65 -2.11 1.74 6.13
CA MET A 65 -2.88 0.69 5.45
C MET A 65 -3.07 -0.53 6.36
N ALA A 66 -2.02 -0.97 7.06
CA ALA A 66 -2.13 -2.07 8.03
C ALA A 66 -3.09 -1.74 9.18
N ILE A 67 -3.01 -0.54 9.76
CA ILE A 67 -3.95 -0.09 10.81
C ILE A 67 -5.39 -0.03 10.28
N SER A 68 -5.57 0.46 9.05
CA SER A 68 -6.89 0.48 8.41
C SER A 68 -7.47 -0.93 8.27
N MET A 69 -6.64 -1.92 7.93
CA MET A 69 -7.05 -3.31 7.82
C MET A 69 -7.42 -3.94 9.18
N VAL A 70 -6.79 -3.52 10.28
CA VAL A 70 -7.23 -3.91 11.64
C VAL A 70 -8.67 -3.44 11.88
N ALA A 71 -8.99 -2.19 11.56
CA ALA A 71 -10.36 -1.69 11.71
C ALA A 71 -11.36 -2.43 10.81
N VAL A 72 -10.97 -2.80 9.58
CA VAL A 72 -11.80 -3.63 8.71
C VAL A 72 -12.04 -5.02 9.32
N HIS A 73 -11.05 -5.64 9.94
CA HIS A 73 -11.22 -6.93 10.60
C HIS A 73 -12.24 -6.86 11.74
N TYR A 74 -12.18 -5.83 12.58
CA TYR A 74 -13.18 -5.62 13.64
C TYR A 74 -14.58 -5.27 13.12
N TYR A 75 -14.65 -4.54 12.00
CA TYR A 75 -15.90 -4.26 11.29
C TYR A 75 -16.56 -5.52 10.70
N THR A 76 -15.77 -6.56 10.41
CA THR A 76 -16.21 -7.71 9.62
C THR A 76 -17.16 -8.62 10.42
N SER A 77 -18.25 -9.03 9.76
CA SER A 77 -19.19 -10.02 10.30
C SER A 77 -18.50 -11.36 10.61
N PRO A 78 -18.99 -12.18 11.57
CA PRO A 78 -18.37 -13.47 11.89
C PRO A 78 -18.19 -14.40 10.68
N VAL A 79 -19.11 -14.34 9.70
CA VAL A 79 -19.09 -15.20 8.50
C VAL A 79 -17.93 -14.86 7.56
N ASP A 80 -17.58 -13.58 7.42
CA ASP A 80 -16.51 -13.14 6.52
C ASP A 80 -15.17 -12.92 7.27
N ARG A 81 -15.12 -13.19 8.59
CA ARG A 81 -13.96 -12.92 9.45
C ARG A 81 -12.69 -13.66 8.99
N PHE A 82 -12.84 -14.89 8.50
CA PHE A 82 -11.75 -15.67 7.91
C PHE A 82 -11.04 -14.91 6.77
N PHE A 83 -11.82 -14.36 5.84
CA PHE A 83 -11.30 -13.60 4.71
C PHE A 83 -10.59 -12.32 5.17
N SER A 84 -11.19 -11.57 6.10
CA SER A 84 -10.58 -10.35 6.64
C SER A 84 -9.27 -10.61 7.40
N LEU A 85 -9.14 -11.76 8.08
CA LEU A 85 -7.92 -12.12 8.80
C LEU A 85 -6.78 -12.44 7.84
N ILE A 86 -7.05 -13.20 6.77
CA ILE A 86 -6.06 -13.47 5.71
C ILE A 86 -5.60 -12.16 5.08
N ALA A 87 -6.55 -11.28 4.75
CA ALA A 87 -6.23 -9.97 4.19
C ALA A 87 -5.35 -9.14 5.13
N LEU A 88 -5.64 -9.17 6.43
CA LEU A 88 -4.86 -8.48 7.46
C LEU A 88 -3.43 -9.01 7.56
N ILE A 89 -3.25 -10.33 7.56
CA ILE A 89 -1.93 -10.97 7.62
C ILE A 89 -1.08 -10.54 6.41
N PHE A 90 -1.63 -10.62 5.20
CA PHE A 90 -0.91 -10.19 4.00
C PHE A 90 -0.57 -8.70 4.01
N MET A 91 -1.46 -7.84 4.52
CA MET A 91 -1.18 -6.41 4.65
C MET A 91 -0.03 -6.14 5.64
N PHE A 92 0.01 -6.86 6.77
CA PHE A 92 1.11 -6.72 7.73
C PHE A 92 2.44 -7.20 7.17
N ILE A 93 2.45 -8.28 6.36
CA ILE A 93 3.67 -8.74 5.68
C ILE A 93 4.13 -7.66 4.69
N ALA A 94 3.24 -7.13 3.85
CA ALA A 94 3.56 -6.07 2.89
C ALA A 94 4.13 -4.82 3.60
N ALA A 95 3.46 -4.36 4.67
CA ALA A 95 3.90 -3.21 5.45
C ALA A 95 5.24 -3.45 6.16
N GLY A 96 5.47 -4.66 6.67
CA GLY A 96 6.73 -5.06 7.30
C GLY A 96 7.90 -5.06 6.33
N ILE A 97 7.72 -5.63 5.13
CA ILE A 97 8.74 -5.61 4.06
C ILE A 97 9.02 -4.16 3.65
N THR A 98 7.98 -3.40 3.31
CA THR A 98 8.06 -1.99 2.90
C THR A 98 8.82 -1.17 3.95
N SER A 99 8.40 -1.25 5.22
CA SER A 99 9.02 -0.50 6.31
C SER A 99 10.50 -0.86 6.48
N SER A 100 10.83 -2.14 6.40
CA SER A 100 12.22 -2.61 6.54
C SER A 100 13.09 -2.10 5.41
N VAL A 101 12.63 -2.25 4.16
CA VAL A 101 13.35 -1.83 2.95
C VAL A 101 13.64 -0.33 2.97
N HIS A 102 12.60 0.49 3.13
CA HIS A 102 12.75 1.95 3.08
C HIS A 102 13.53 2.49 4.28
N PHE A 103 13.38 1.90 5.46
CA PHE A 103 14.16 2.30 6.63
C PHE A 103 15.66 1.99 6.46
N ILE A 104 16.00 0.82 5.91
CA ILE A 104 17.39 0.44 5.63
C ILE A 104 18.00 1.41 4.60
N ILE A 105 17.29 1.72 3.52
CA ILE A 105 17.75 2.68 2.51
C ILE A 105 18.01 4.05 3.12
N LEU A 106 17.06 4.57 3.91
CA LEU A 106 17.22 5.86 4.58
C LEU A 106 18.43 5.86 5.54
N SER A 107 18.62 4.78 6.29
CA SER A 107 19.67 4.68 7.32
C SER A 107 21.08 4.52 6.74
N LEU A 108 21.22 3.74 5.66
CA LEU A 108 22.51 3.41 5.07
C LEU A 108 22.95 4.40 3.97
N ARG A 109 22.10 5.36 3.62
CA ARG A 109 22.28 6.24 2.47
C ARG A 109 23.62 6.96 2.40
N GLN A 110 24.06 7.54 3.51
CA GLN A 110 25.34 8.25 3.58
C GLN A 110 26.55 7.34 3.31
N TYR A 111 26.46 6.05 3.66
CA TYR A 111 27.51 5.07 3.42
C TYR A 111 27.48 4.55 1.97
N LEU A 112 26.30 4.44 1.37
CA LEU A 112 26.12 4.07 -0.04
C LEU A 112 26.70 5.15 -0.98
N ALA A 113 26.60 6.43 -0.61
CA ALA A 113 27.10 7.55 -1.40
C ALA A 113 28.64 7.68 -1.41
N LEU A 114 29.33 7.06 -0.45
CA LEU A 114 30.79 7.17 -0.29
C LEU A 114 31.57 6.15 -1.15
N GLU A 115 30.90 5.38 -2.02
CA GLU A 115 31.48 4.32 -2.90
C GLU A 115 32.44 3.34 -2.19
N GLN A 116 32.39 3.25 -0.85
CA GLN A 116 33.29 2.40 -0.07
C GLN A 116 33.02 0.90 -0.24
N LEU A 117 31.94 0.53 -0.93
CA LEU A 117 31.56 -0.86 -1.18
C LEU A 117 31.31 -1.07 -2.69
N GLN A 118 32.19 -1.84 -3.33
CA GLN A 118 31.91 -2.37 -4.67
C GLN A 118 30.65 -3.26 -4.62
N ASN A 119 29.79 -3.19 -5.64
CA ASN A 119 28.57 -4.01 -5.82
C ASN A 119 27.36 -3.75 -4.89
N VAL A 120 27.28 -2.62 -4.16
CA VAL A 120 26.09 -2.30 -3.32
C VAL A 120 24.83 -1.98 -4.11
N SER A 121 24.96 -1.53 -5.36
CA SER A 121 23.80 -1.16 -6.20
C SER A 121 22.83 -2.34 -6.41
N PHE A 122 23.34 -3.57 -6.51
CA PHE A 122 22.51 -4.77 -6.61
C PHE A 122 21.64 -5.00 -5.36
N PHE A 123 22.10 -4.57 -4.19
CA PHE A 123 21.34 -4.76 -2.96
C PHE A 123 20.38 -3.61 -2.69
N PHE A 124 20.80 -2.36 -2.92
CA PHE A 124 20.11 -1.17 -2.39
C PHE A 124 19.52 -0.21 -3.43
N SER A 125 19.59 -0.51 -4.73
CA SER A 125 18.93 0.32 -5.75
C SER A 125 17.44 0.01 -5.88
N PHE A 126 16.66 0.97 -6.36
CA PHE A 126 15.29 0.75 -6.86
C PHE A 126 15.29 0.52 -8.38
N GLN A 127 16.28 -0.22 -8.87
CA GLN A 127 16.38 -0.60 -10.28
C GLN A 127 16.35 -2.11 -10.41
N TRP A 128 15.76 -2.61 -11.51
CA TRP A 128 15.80 -4.03 -11.80
C TRP A 128 17.10 -4.41 -12.52
N PRO A 129 17.78 -5.50 -12.13
CA PRO A 129 17.52 -6.37 -10.98
C PRO A 129 18.22 -5.89 -9.71
N SER A 130 17.49 -5.82 -8.60
CA SER A 130 18.07 -5.58 -7.27
C SER A 130 17.24 -6.23 -6.17
N VAL A 131 17.86 -6.47 -5.01
CA VAL A 131 17.20 -7.10 -3.86
C VAL A 131 16.09 -6.21 -3.31
N VAL A 132 16.36 -4.91 -3.09
CA VAL A 132 15.33 -3.98 -2.65
C VAL A 132 14.17 -3.92 -3.63
N TYR A 133 14.43 -3.78 -4.92
CA TYR A 133 13.34 -3.70 -5.89
C TYR A 133 12.54 -5.01 -5.99
N ALA A 134 13.19 -6.17 -5.83
CA ALA A 134 12.50 -7.46 -5.76
C ALA A 134 11.61 -7.57 -4.50
N LEU A 135 12.07 -7.08 -3.36
CA LEU A 135 11.27 -7.02 -2.12
C LEU A 135 10.09 -6.05 -2.23
N ASP A 136 10.28 -4.91 -2.89
CA ASP A 136 9.21 -3.96 -3.20
C ASP A 136 8.12 -4.61 -4.05
N ILE A 137 8.51 -5.31 -5.14
CA ILE A 137 7.58 -6.09 -5.97
C ILE A 137 6.88 -7.16 -5.14
N LEU A 138 7.60 -7.89 -4.28
CA LEU A 138 7.00 -8.91 -3.42
C LEU A 138 5.94 -8.31 -2.47
N ALA A 139 6.23 -7.14 -1.88
CA ALA A 139 5.30 -6.46 -0.97
C ALA A 139 4.04 -5.97 -1.70
N TRP A 140 4.21 -5.25 -2.80
CA TRP A 140 3.13 -4.50 -3.44
C TRP A 140 2.40 -5.27 -4.53
N ASP A 141 3.11 -6.04 -5.36
CA ASP A 141 2.50 -6.78 -6.45
C ASP A 141 1.86 -8.09 -5.94
N LEU A 142 2.50 -8.79 -4.98
CA LEU A 142 1.97 -10.03 -4.40
C LEU A 142 1.14 -9.81 -3.13
N PHE A 143 1.76 -9.42 -2.02
CA PHE A 143 1.09 -9.45 -0.71
C PHE A 143 -0.04 -8.43 -0.59
N PHE A 144 0.19 -7.20 -1.02
CA PHE A 144 -0.87 -6.19 -1.10
C PHE A 144 -1.99 -6.65 -2.06
N GLY A 145 -1.64 -7.18 -3.23
CA GLY A 145 -2.61 -7.69 -4.21
C GLY A 145 -3.52 -8.77 -3.62
N LEU A 146 -2.93 -9.76 -2.94
CA LEU A 146 -3.67 -10.80 -2.21
C LEU A 146 -4.53 -10.19 -1.09
N SER A 147 -3.99 -9.26 -0.30
CA SER A 147 -4.77 -8.58 0.74
C SER A 147 -6.06 -7.95 0.20
N MET A 148 -5.98 -7.24 -0.93
CA MET A 148 -7.14 -6.61 -1.56
C MET A 148 -8.17 -7.63 -2.08
N LEU A 149 -7.72 -8.75 -2.64
CA LEU A 149 -8.62 -9.82 -3.08
C LEU A 149 -9.36 -10.47 -1.91
N PHE A 150 -8.65 -10.74 -0.80
CA PHE A 150 -9.23 -11.36 0.37
C PHE A 150 -10.14 -10.41 1.16
N VAL A 151 -9.95 -9.09 1.10
CA VAL A 151 -10.86 -8.15 1.79
C VAL A 151 -12.12 -7.84 0.97
N ALA A 152 -12.10 -8.01 -0.35
CA ALA A 152 -13.24 -7.72 -1.22
C ALA A 152 -14.58 -8.38 -0.80
N PRO A 153 -14.62 -9.66 -0.32
CA PRO A 153 -15.84 -10.30 0.14
C PRO A 153 -16.48 -9.66 1.38
N VAL A 154 -15.74 -8.86 2.16
CA VAL A 154 -16.23 -8.23 3.40
C VAL A 154 -17.35 -7.21 3.12
N PHE A 155 -17.29 -6.52 1.97
CA PHE A 155 -18.16 -5.37 1.69
C PHE A 155 -19.43 -5.73 0.88
N LYS A 156 -19.92 -6.98 0.90
CA LYS A 156 -21.04 -7.41 0.03
C LYS A 156 -22.37 -6.67 0.24
N LYS A 157 -22.66 -6.21 1.46
CA LYS A 157 -24.01 -5.74 1.88
C LYS A 157 -24.13 -4.22 2.06
N GLU A 158 -23.06 -3.47 1.79
CA GLU A 158 -23.03 -2.03 2.05
C GLU A 158 -23.59 -1.19 0.91
N ARG A 159 -24.07 0.02 1.20
CA ARG A 159 -24.61 0.99 0.20
C ARG A 159 -23.63 1.26 -0.95
N PHE A 160 -22.32 1.26 -0.68
CA PHE A 160 -21.25 1.37 -1.68
C PHE A 160 -20.47 0.05 -1.88
N GLY A 161 -20.96 -1.03 -1.29
CA GLY A 161 -20.27 -2.28 -1.13
C GLY A 161 -19.96 -3.01 -2.45
N LYS A 162 -20.91 -2.99 -3.40
CA LYS A 162 -20.72 -3.61 -4.71
C LYS A 162 -19.61 -2.92 -5.52
N ASN A 163 -19.60 -1.58 -5.53
CA ASN A 163 -18.60 -0.82 -6.26
C ASN A 163 -17.22 -0.96 -5.60
N LEU A 164 -17.16 -0.88 -4.27
CA LEU A 164 -15.91 -1.10 -3.53
C LEU A 164 -15.37 -2.52 -3.74
N LYS A 165 -16.23 -3.54 -3.73
CA LYS A 165 -15.81 -4.92 -4.01
C LYS A 165 -15.15 -5.05 -5.38
N VAL A 166 -15.76 -4.49 -6.43
CA VAL A 166 -15.17 -4.50 -7.78
C VAL A 166 -13.85 -3.75 -7.78
N LEU A 167 -13.78 -2.59 -7.12
CA LEU A 167 -12.56 -1.80 -7.02
C LEU A 167 -11.41 -2.55 -6.33
N LEU A 168 -11.70 -3.26 -5.23
CA LEU A 168 -10.74 -4.10 -4.51
C LEU A 168 -10.27 -5.30 -5.35
N ILE A 169 -11.18 -5.91 -6.11
CA ILE A 169 -10.83 -7.00 -7.04
C ILE A 169 -9.91 -6.48 -8.15
N LEU A 170 -10.28 -5.34 -8.77
CA LEU A 170 -9.45 -4.71 -9.81
C LEU A 170 -8.08 -4.32 -9.25
N CYS A 171 -8.03 -3.73 -8.07
CA CYS A 171 -6.80 -3.37 -7.36
C CYS A 171 -5.90 -4.59 -7.16
N GLY A 172 -6.46 -5.69 -6.64
CA GLY A 172 -5.73 -6.92 -6.41
C GLY A 172 -5.25 -7.61 -7.69
N ILE A 173 -6.10 -7.73 -8.71
CA ILE A 173 -5.74 -8.35 -10.00
C ILE A 173 -4.67 -7.54 -10.71
N LEU A 174 -4.81 -6.22 -10.79
CA LEU A 174 -3.81 -5.36 -11.43
C LEU A 174 -2.45 -5.51 -10.75
N SER A 175 -2.43 -5.48 -9.41
CA SER A 175 -1.20 -5.69 -8.62
C SER A 175 -0.53 -7.02 -8.96
N LEU A 176 -1.30 -8.12 -9.01
CA LEU A 176 -0.77 -9.45 -9.32
C LEU A 176 -0.29 -9.61 -10.77
N ILE A 177 -0.90 -8.91 -11.74
CA ILE A 177 -0.42 -8.90 -13.13
C ILE A 177 1.01 -8.36 -13.22
N GLY A 178 1.38 -7.41 -12.35
CA GLY A 178 2.73 -6.87 -12.30
C GLY A 178 3.81 -7.93 -12.05
N LEU A 179 3.50 -9.00 -11.32
CA LEU A 179 4.41 -10.13 -11.08
C LEU A 179 4.84 -10.85 -12.36
N ILE A 180 4.00 -10.82 -13.41
CA ILE A 180 4.32 -11.43 -14.71
C ILE A 180 5.54 -10.74 -15.35
N GLY A 181 5.77 -9.45 -15.05
CA GLY A 181 6.93 -8.70 -15.52
C GLY A 181 8.27 -9.24 -15.01
N VAL A 182 8.30 -9.93 -13.86
CA VAL A 182 9.53 -10.46 -13.26
C VAL A 182 10.15 -11.61 -14.07
N PRO A 183 9.46 -12.75 -14.30
CA PRO A 183 10.04 -13.84 -15.09
C PRO A 183 10.27 -13.44 -16.56
N LEU A 184 9.50 -12.47 -17.07
CA LEU A 184 9.67 -11.95 -18.43
C LEU A 184 10.77 -10.89 -18.57
N GLN A 185 11.43 -10.48 -17.46
CA GLN A 185 12.41 -9.38 -17.45
C GLN A 185 11.87 -8.09 -18.09
N ASN A 186 10.57 -7.83 -17.93
CA ASN A 186 9.88 -6.70 -18.56
C ASN A 186 9.17 -5.85 -17.51
N MET A 187 9.83 -4.79 -17.08
CA MET A 187 9.29 -3.87 -16.07
C MET A 187 8.13 -3.01 -16.59
N GLN A 188 7.89 -2.94 -17.91
CA GLN A 188 6.70 -2.28 -18.44
C GLN A 188 5.43 -3.07 -18.11
N ILE A 189 5.51 -4.40 -18.07
CA ILE A 189 4.42 -5.24 -17.58
C ILE A 189 4.26 -5.06 -16.07
N ARG A 190 5.38 -4.97 -15.32
CA ARG A 190 5.36 -4.66 -13.87
C ARG A 190 4.64 -3.34 -13.58
N ASN A 191 4.78 -2.33 -14.44
CA ASN A 191 4.10 -1.04 -14.26
C ASN A 191 2.57 -1.14 -14.20
N ILE A 192 1.96 -2.21 -14.74
CA ILE A 192 0.52 -2.50 -14.58
C ILE A 192 0.19 -2.75 -13.10
N GLY A 193 1.08 -3.43 -12.37
CA GLY A 193 0.97 -3.65 -10.92
C GLY A 193 0.91 -2.35 -10.14
N ILE A 194 1.77 -1.40 -10.52
CA ILE A 194 1.82 -0.05 -9.92
C ILE A 194 0.47 0.66 -10.04
N ILE A 195 -0.23 0.53 -11.17
CA ILE A 195 -1.58 1.11 -11.32
C ILE A 195 -2.54 0.51 -10.27
N GLY A 196 -2.45 -0.79 -10.03
CA GLY A 196 -3.24 -1.49 -9.02
C GLY A 196 -3.09 -0.87 -7.63
N TYR A 197 -1.87 -0.84 -7.10
CA TYR A 197 -1.65 -0.42 -5.72
C TYR A 197 -1.46 1.09 -5.52
N ALA A 198 -0.90 1.83 -6.49
CA ALA A 198 -0.60 3.25 -6.34
C ALA A 198 -1.73 4.17 -6.83
N VAL A 199 -2.60 3.69 -7.73
CA VAL A 199 -3.73 4.49 -8.26
C VAL A 199 -5.06 3.97 -7.73
N VAL A 200 -5.35 2.68 -7.95
CA VAL A 200 -6.64 2.10 -7.54
C VAL A 200 -6.70 1.92 -6.01
N GLY A 201 -5.58 1.52 -5.39
CA GLY A 201 -5.44 1.32 -3.95
C GLY A 201 -5.90 2.50 -3.09
N PRO A 202 -5.33 3.72 -3.22
CA PRO A 202 -5.73 4.88 -2.43
C PRO A 202 -7.23 5.19 -2.56
N VAL A 203 -7.80 5.05 -3.75
CA VAL A 203 -9.23 5.24 -4.00
C VAL A 203 -10.04 4.18 -3.24
N ALA A 204 -9.60 2.91 -3.23
CA ALA A 204 -10.25 1.87 -2.44
C ALA A 204 -10.26 2.20 -0.95
N PHE A 205 -9.15 2.67 -0.38
CA PHE A 205 -9.09 3.11 1.01
C PHE A 205 -10.01 4.30 1.29
N LEU A 206 -10.15 5.26 0.37
CA LEU A 206 -11.15 6.33 0.50
C LEU A 206 -12.58 5.79 0.66
N PHE A 207 -12.96 4.80 -0.14
CA PHE A 207 -14.29 4.18 -0.05
C PHE A 207 -14.45 3.34 1.23
N ILE A 208 -13.43 2.61 1.67
CA ILE A 208 -13.43 1.91 2.96
C ILE A 208 -13.69 2.91 4.09
N GLY A 209 -12.96 4.03 4.12
CA GLY A 209 -13.13 5.08 5.13
C GLY A 209 -14.53 5.69 5.15
N LYS A 210 -15.15 5.88 3.96
CA LYS A 210 -16.55 6.33 3.86
C LYS A 210 -17.53 5.33 4.47
N ILE A 211 -17.34 4.04 4.22
CA ILE A 211 -18.19 2.97 4.79
C ILE A 211 -18.07 2.95 6.31
N LEU A 212 -16.84 2.88 6.85
CA LEU A 212 -16.57 2.88 8.29
C LEU A 212 -17.14 4.12 9.01
N GLY A 213 -17.27 5.25 8.31
CA GLY A 213 -17.89 6.46 8.84
C GLY A 213 -19.43 6.51 8.75
N SER A 214 -20.02 5.71 7.88
CA SER A 214 -21.47 5.73 7.58
C SER A 214 -22.32 4.87 8.51
N THR A 215 -21.69 3.92 9.21
CA THR A 215 -22.33 3.01 10.18
C THR A 215 -22.94 3.70 11.40
N ARG A 216 -22.85 5.04 11.49
CA ARG A 216 -23.38 5.87 12.58
C ARG A 216 -24.83 6.32 12.40
N GLN A 217 -25.57 5.90 11.36
CA GLN A 217 -26.93 6.39 11.10
C GLN A 217 -28.07 5.36 11.15
N VAL A 218 -27.82 4.11 11.56
CA VAL A 218 -28.92 3.15 11.78
C VAL A 218 -29.02 2.80 13.27
N GLN A 219 -29.39 3.81 14.04
CA GLN A 219 -30.05 3.63 15.34
C GLN A 219 -31.15 4.69 15.42
N VAL A 220 -32.32 4.36 14.85
CA VAL A 220 -33.63 4.85 15.27
C VAL A 220 -34.55 3.65 15.26
#